data_AF-A0A926WIJ7-F1
#
_entry.id   AF-A0A926WIJ7-F1
#
_cell.length_a   1.000
_cell.length_b   1.000
_cell.length_c   1.000
_cell.angle_alpha   90.00
_cell.angle_beta   90.00
_cell.angle_gamma   90.00
#
_symmetry.space_group_name_H-M   'P 1'
#
loop_
_entity.id
_entity.type
_entity.pdbx_description
1 polymer ?
#
loop_
_entity_poly.entity_id
_entity_poly.type
_entity_poly.pdbx_seq_one_letter_code
_entity_poly.pdbx_strand_id
1 'polypeptide(L)'
;MFSSEKINQGIEDITSGIWKTLYTGLAKLSFKANNHADVIVVDKNGNVVLLVKIKAVSIQIEDIKQQFISQLELEDLHIPIPNILSMPPQRKKIFCFIMLVNLVNVEVIKFYNDNSMESVILLNTENILKYYDPEFSHKKILNLYLKTLIEAWLRDLAYHWKLDTPPASQELDEIGLLSKIEGGDTYSHNDY
;
A
#
# COMPACT_ATOMS: atom_id res chain seq x y z
N MET A 1 20.01 32.11 -33.82
CA MET A 1 19.38 30.85 -34.25
C MET A 1 19.89 29.77 -33.30
N PHE A 2 19.23 29.57 -32.16
CA PHE A 2 19.62 28.55 -31.18
C PHE A 2 19.03 27.21 -31.64
N SER A 3 19.90 26.22 -31.89
CA SER A 3 19.53 24.91 -32.46
C SER A 3 18.56 24.16 -31.54
N SER A 4 17.43 23.73 -32.12
CA SER A 4 16.40 22.89 -31.52
C SER A 4 16.91 21.52 -31.02
N GLU A 5 18.09 21.09 -31.45
CA GLU A 5 18.71 19.83 -30.99
C GLU A 5 19.20 19.90 -29.54
N LYS A 6 19.71 21.05 -29.07
CA LYS A 6 20.17 21.17 -27.68
C LYS A 6 19.03 21.19 -26.67
N ILE A 7 17.82 21.57 -27.09
CA ILE A 7 16.63 21.58 -26.24
C ILE A 7 16.08 20.16 -26.10
N ASN A 8 16.09 19.37 -27.19
CA ASN A 8 15.61 17.98 -27.16
C ASN A 8 16.53 17.05 -26.37
N GLN A 9 17.86 17.19 -26.49
CA GLN A 9 18.82 16.40 -25.70
C GLN A 9 18.67 16.66 -24.18
N GLY A 10 18.41 17.92 -23.79
CA GLY A 10 18.17 18.28 -22.39
C GLY A 10 16.85 17.72 -21.83
N ILE A 11 15.82 17.57 -22.65
CA ILE A 11 14.53 16.99 -22.23
C ILE A 11 14.65 15.46 -22.10
N GLU A 12 15.38 14.79 -22.99
CA GLU A 12 15.65 13.35 -22.89
C GLU A 12 16.51 13.00 -21.66
N ASP A 13 17.51 13.81 -21.33
CA ASP A 13 18.35 13.60 -20.13
C ASP A 13 17.56 13.84 -18.82
N ILE A 14 16.71 14.87 -18.77
CA ILE A 14 15.85 15.16 -17.60
C ILE A 14 14.81 14.06 -17.40
N THR A 15 14.17 13.59 -18.48
CA THR A 15 13.19 12.51 -18.38
C THR A 15 13.85 11.19 -17.98
N SER A 16 15.02 10.86 -18.51
CA SER A 16 15.76 9.64 -18.11
C SER A 16 16.14 9.64 -16.63
N GLY A 17 16.56 10.80 -16.08
CA GLY A 17 16.91 10.95 -14.67
C GLY A 17 15.71 10.80 -13.73
N ILE A 18 14.55 11.35 -14.10
CA ILE A 18 13.32 11.23 -13.31
C ILE A 18 12.81 9.79 -13.31
N TRP A 19 12.81 9.12 -14.46
CA TRP A 19 12.41 7.70 -14.54
C TRP A 19 13.37 6.80 -13.75
N LYS A 20 14.67 7.06 -13.82
CA LYS A 20 15.67 6.30 -13.04
C LYS A 20 15.51 6.51 -11.54
N THR A 21 15.18 7.72 -11.10
CA THR A 21 14.97 8.04 -9.67
C THR A 21 13.66 7.45 -9.14
N LEU A 22 12.57 7.52 -9.91
CA LEU A 22 11.28 6.88 -9.58
C LEU A 22 11.41 5.35 -9.57
N TYR A 23 12.11 4.76 -10.53
CA TYR A 23 12.35 3.32 -10.59
C TYR A 23 13.24 2.86 -9.42
N THR A 24 14.24 3.65 -9.04
CA THR A 24 15.07 3.38 -7.86
C THR A 24 14.29 3.53 -6.56
N GLY A 25 13.36 4.49 -6.48
CA GLY A 25 12.46 4.67 -5.34
C GLY A 25 11.44 3.54 -5.20
N LEU A 26 10.82 3.12 -6.31
CA LEU A 26 9.89 1.98 -6.35
C LEU A 26 10.59 0.65 -6.03
N ALA A 27 11.80 0.43 -6.57
CA ALA A 27 12.61 -0.75 -6.28
C ALA A 27 13.12 -0.79 -4.82
N LYS A 28 13.47 0.36 -4.23
CA LYS A 28 13.82 0.46 -2.81
C LYS A 28 12.61 0.23 -1.90
N LEU A 29 11.45 0.78 -2.27
CA LEU A 29 10.22 0.57 -1.53
C LEU A 29 9.77 -0.89 -1.61
N SER A 30 9.83 -1.52 -2.79
CA SER A 30 9.51 -2.94 -2.93
C SER A 30 10.47 -3.84 -2.15
N PHE A 31 11.76 -3.49 -2.09
CA PHE A 31 12.76 -4.21 -1.31
C PHE A 31 12.55 -4.07 0.21
N LYS A 32 12.17 -2.89 0.71
CA LYS A 32 11.97 -2.64 2.15
C LYS A 32 10.57 -2.95 2.66
N ALA A 33 9.55 -2.74 1.84
CA ALA A 33 8.20 -3.25 2.10
C ALA A 33 8.24 -4.76 2.32
N ASN A 34 9.09 -5.47 1.57
CA ASN A 34 9.33 -6.90 1.78
C ASN A 34 9.87 -7.25 3.16
N ASN A 35 10.46 -6.32 3.93
CA ASN A 35 11.00 -6.60 5.26
C ASN A 35 10.05 -6.19 6.41
N HIS A 36 9.03 -5.37 6.14
CA HIS A 36 8.18 -4.81 7.20
C HIS A 36 6.69 -4.95 6.96
N ALA A 37 6.23 -5.05 5.72
CA ALA A 37 4.85 -5.39 5.41
C ALA A 37 4.66 -6.90 5.50
N ASP A 38 3.54 -7.33 6.07
CA ASP A 38 3.20 -8.75 6.14
C ASP A 38 2.60 -9.21 4.80
N VAL A 39 1.95 -8.30 4.07
CA VAL A 39 1.42 -8.49 2.71
C VAL A 39 1.69 -7.25 1.85
N ILE A 40 2.03 -7.46 0.58
CA ILE A 40 2.21 -6.45 -0.46
C ILE A 40 1.23 -6.75 -1.59
N VAL A 41 0.49 -5.74 -2.03
CA VAL A 41 -0.37 -5.84 -3.21
C VAL A 41 0.17 -4.94 -4.30
N VAL A 42 0.22 -5.48 -5.51
CA VAL A 42 0.65 -4.77 -6.72
C VAL A 42 -0.51 -4.65 -7.71
N ASP A 43 -0.49 -3.63 -8.58
CA ASP A 43 -1.42 -3.55 -9.71
C ASP A 43 -1.05 -4.58 -10.80
N LYS A 44 -1.89 -4.67 -11.83
CA LYS A 44 -1.66 -5.52 -13.02
C LYS A 44 -0.34 -5.27 -13.77
N ASN A 45 0.35 -4.15 -13.50
CA ASN A 45 1.64 -3.80 -14.09
C ASN A 45 2.81 -4.09 -13.13
N GLY A 46 2.54 -4.64 -11.93
CA GLY A 46 3.54 -4.93 -10.91
C GLY A 46 3.94 -3.73 -10.05
N ASN A 47 3.24 -2.59 -10.11
CA ASN A 47 3.52 -1.45 -9.23
C ASN A 47 2.91 -1.70 -7.85
N VAL A 48 3.65 -1.43 -6.78
CA VAL A 48 3.11 -1.50 -5.41
C VAL A 48 1.99 -0.48 -5.23
N VAL A 49 0.80 -0.97 -4.88
CA VAL A 49 -0.39 -0.13 -4.63
C VAL A 49 -0.82 -0.14 -3.17
N LEU A 50 -0.57 -1.22 -2.45
CA LEU A 50 -0.96 -1.37 -1.05
C LEU A 50 0.08 -2.15 -0.24
N LEU A 51 0.43 -1.61 0.91
CA LEU A 51 1.25 -2.27 1.94
C LEU A 51 0.38 -2.61 3.13
N VAL A 52 0.43 -3.86 3.61
CA VAL A 52 -0.43 -4.32 4.70
C VAL A 52 0.40 -4.73 5.90
N LYS A 53 0.03 -4.23 7.07
CA LYS A 53 0.55 -4.69 8.37
C LYS A 53 -0.57 -5.34 9.18
N ILE A 54 -0.30 -6.51 9.72
CA ILE A 54 -1.28 -7.38 10.39
C ILE A 54 -0.80 -7.70 11.80
N LYS A 55 -1.69 -7.51 12.77
CA LYS A 55 -1.47 -7.87 14.17
C LYS A 55 -2.75 -8.51 14.74
N ALA A 56 -2.75 -9.82 14.95
CA ALA A 56 -3.82 -10.59 15.59
C ALA A 56 -3.86 -10.38 17.11
N VAL A 57 -3.96 -9.12 17.52
CA VAL A 57 -4.12 -8.67 18.90
C VAL A 57 -5.11 -7.52 18.90
N SER A 58 -5.88 -7.37 19.98
CA SER A 58 -6.85 -6.27 20.14
C SER A 58 -6.17 -5.01 20.70
N ILE A 59 -5.09 -4.56 20.07
CA ILE A 59 -4.42 -3.29 20.41
C ILE A 59 -5.04 -2.13 19.63
N GLN A 60 -4.85 -0.89 20.08
CA GLN A 60 -5.32 0.26 19.32
C GLN A 60 -4.55 0.33 18.00
N ILE A 61 -5.27 0.63 16.92
CA ILE A 61 -4.66 0.67 15.58
C ILE A 61 -3.59 1.76 15.48
N GLU A 62 -3.73 2.82 16.30
CA GLU A 62 -2.73 3.88 16.43
C GLU A 62 -1.39 3.33 16.96
N ASP A 63 -1.38 2.33 17.85
CA ASP A 63 -0.12 1.71 18.32
C ASP A 63 0.58 0.96 17.17
N ILE A 64 -0.18 0.26 16.33
CA ILE A 64 0.34 -0.44 15.14
C ILE A 64 0.88 0.60 14.16
N LYS A 65 0.14 1.68 13.96
CA LYS A 65 0.49 2.77 13.06
C LYS A 65 1.79 3.44 13.48
N GLN A 66 1.94 3.82 14.75
CA GLN A 66 3.17 4.43 15.25
C GLN A 66 4.37 3.49 15.10
N GLN A 67 4.21 2.18 15.38
CA GLN A 67 5.27 1.20 15.17
C GLN A 67 5.64 1.05 13.69
N PHE A 68 4.64 1.00 12.81
CA PHE A 68 4.86 0.83 11.38
C PHE A 68 5.48 2.08 10.75
N ILE A 69 4.99 3.27 11.10
CA ILE A 69 5.58 4.55 10.70
C ILE A 69 7.02 4.63 11.18
N SER A 70 7.29 4.34 12.46
CA SER A 70 8.66 4.34 12.99
C SER A 70 9.58 3.38 12.23
N GLN A 71 9.09 2.21 11.81
CA GLN A 71 9.86 1.27 10.98
C GLN A 71 10.11 1.80 9.57
N LEU A 72 9.17 2.57 9.00
CA LEU A 72 9.35 3.23 7.72
C LEU A 72 10.28 4.46 7.81
N GLU A 73 10.28 5.17 8.95
CA GLU A 73 11.05 6.40 9.21
C GLU A 73 12.50 6.15 9.66
N LEU A 74 12.74 5.12 10.51
CA LEU A 74 14.05 4.87 11.14
C LEU A 74 15.15 4.41 10.18
N GLU A 75 14.82 4.09 8.94
CA GLU A 75 15.81 3.67 7.95
C GLU A 75 15.88 4.62 6.76
N ASP A 76 16.33 5.85 7.00
CA ASP A 76 16.72 6.85 6.00
C ASP A 76 15.91 6.72 4.71
N LEU A 77 14.62 7.05 4.81
CA LEU A 77 13.77 7.29 3.65
C LEU A 77 14.22 8.60 2.97
N HIS A 78 15.51 8.75 2.65
CA HIS A 78 15.98 9.50 1.51
C HIS A 78 15.49 8.77 0.24
N ILE A 79 14.16 8.74 0.03
CA ILE A 79 13.67 8.95 -1.33
C ILE A 79 14.38 10.24 -1.73
N PRO A 80 15.23 10.25 -2.77
CA PRO A 80 15.88 11.47 -3.17
C PRO A 80 14.76 12.47 -3.42
N ILE A 81 14.62 13.42 -2.51
CA ILE A 81 13.89 14.64 -2.79
C ILE A 81 14.66 15.20 -3.99
N PRO A 82 14.11 15.17 -5.23
CA PRO A 82 14.75 15.91 -6.30
C PRO A 82 14.68 17.35 -5.83
N ASN A 83 15.84 17.90 -5.45
CA ASN A 83 16.05 19.22 -4.86
C ASN A 83 14.83 20.15 -5.07
N ILE A 84 13.91 20.21 -4.09
CA ILE A 84 12.58 20.84 -4.22
C ILE A 84 12.67 22.36 -4.48
N LEU A 85 13.87 22.93 -4.34
CA LEU A 85 14.13 24.35 -4.60
C LEU A 85 14.08 24.74 -6.09
N SER A 86 13.77 23.83 -7.01
CA SER A 86 13.72 24.13 -8.45
C SER A 86 12.48 23.62 -9.19
N MET A 87 11.50 23.01 -8.51
CA MET A 87 10.28 22.51 -9.15
C MET A 87 9.04 23.24 -8.63
N PRO A 88 8.05 23.56 -9.50
CA PRO A 88 6.77 24.10 -9.06
C PRO A 88 6.13 23.15 -8.03
N PRO A 89 5.31 23.64 -7.08
CA PRO A 89 4.71 22.81 -6.05
C PRO A 89 4.00 21.63 -6.71
N GLN A 90 4.59 20.44 -6.58
CA GLN A 90 4.01 19.24 -7.17
C GLN A 90 2.70 18.96 -6.44
N ARG A 91 1.62 18.74 -7.19
CA ARG A 91 0.34 18.34 -6.61
C ARG A 91 0.58 17.09 -5.76
N LYS A 92 0.16 17.13 -4.49
CA LYS A 92 0.16 16.01 -3.56
C LYS A 92 -0.45 14.78 -4.26
N LYS A 93 0.39 13.77 -4.51
CA LYS A 93 0.01 12.56 -5.26
C LYS A 93 0.11 11.36 -4.36
N ILE A 94 -0.92 10.52 -4.37
CA ILE A 94 -0.91 9.24 -3.66
C ILE A 94 0.23 8.42 -4.24
N PHE A 95 1.18 8.08 -3.38
CA PHE A 95 2.30 7.21 -3.69
C PHE A 95 1.86 5.75 -3.59
N CYS A 96 1.27 5.35 -2.46
CA CYS A 96 0.58 4.07 -2.28
C CYS A 96 -0.47 4.16 -1.16
N PHE A 97 -1.17 3.05 -0.90
CA PHE A 97 -2.00 2.87 0.28
C PHE A 97 -1.25 2.05 1.34
N ILE A 98 -1.58 2.28 2.59
CA ILE A 98 -1.19 1.45 3.73
C ILE A 98 -2.47 0.91 4.35
N MET A 99 -2.49 -0.37 4.70
CA MET A 99 -3.58 -1.00 5.43
C MET A 99 -3.03 -1.58 6.73
N LEU A 100 -3.65 -1.18 7.84
CA LEU A 100 -3.34 -1.71 9.16
C LEU A 100 -4.50 -2.60 9.57
N VAL A 101 -4.19 -3.82 9.97
CA VAL A 101 -5.20 -4.83 10.30
C VAL A 101 -4.95 -5.36 11.69
N ASN A 102 -6.01 -5.36 12.50
CA ASN A 102 -6.05 -6.14 13.72
C ASN A 102 -7.37 -6.90 13.86
N LEU A 103 -7.60 -7.55 15.01
CA LEU A 103 -8.82 -8.35 15.22
C LEU A 103 -10.12 -7.53 15.25
N VAL A 104 -10.02 -6.21 15.43
CA VAL A 104 -11.16 -5.30 15.60
C VAL A 104 -11.37 -4.47 14.34
N ASN A 105 -10.31 -3.90 13.78
CA ASN A 105 -10.35 -2.90 12.74
C ASN A 105 -9.39 -3.16 11.58
N VAL A 106 -9.81 -2.70 10.41
CA VAL A 106 -9.00 -2.46 9.22
C VAL A 106 -8.97 -0.96 8.98
N GLU A 107 -7.81 -0.32 9.10
CA GLU A 107 -7.61 1.09 8.73
C GLU A 107 -6.88 1.17 7.40
N VAL A 108 -7.36 2.00 6.47
CA VAL A 108 -6.66 2.31 5.22
C VAL A 108 -6.21 3.76 5.25
N ILE A 109 -4.95 3.97 4.88
CA ILE A 109 -4.25 5.24 4.91
C ILE A 109 -3.72 5.53 3.51
N LYS A 110 -3.92 6.76 3.01
CA LYS A 110 -3.20 7.26 1.82
C LYS A 110 -1.81 7.71 2.24
N PHE A 111 -0.78 7.16 1.60
CA PHE A 111 0.59 7.62 1.75
C PHE A 111 0.98 8.42 0.51
N TYR A 112 1.43 9.65 0.73
CA TYR A 112 1.71 10.61 -0.33
C TYR A 112 3.20 10.76 -0.59
N ASN A 113 3.54 11.26 -1.77
CA ASN A 113 4.93 11.48 -2.20
C ASN A 113 5.69 12.56 -1.40
N ASP A 114 5.00 13.37 -0.61
CA ASP A 114 5.56 14.32 0.35
C ASP A 114 5.71 13.71 1.77
N ASN A 115 5.60 12.39 1.87
CA ASN A 115 5.59 11.60 3.11
C ASN A 115 4.42 11.88 4.06
N SER A 116 3.43 12.68 3.65
CA SER A 116 2.23 12.86 4.47
C SER A 116 1.34 11.62 4.43
N MET A 117 0.58 11.41 5.51
CA MET A 117 -0.36 10.30 5.66
C MET A 117 -1.74 10.83 6.01
N GLU A 118 -2.76 10.18 5.47
CA GLU A 118 -4.16 10.52 5.73
C GLU A 118 -4.97 9.24 5.93
N SER A 119 -5.54 9.06 7.11
CA SER A 119 -6.51 7.98 7.36
C SER A 119 -7.77 8.26 6.57
N VAL A 120 -8.19 7.31 5.73
CA VAL A 120 -9.33 7.50 4.81
C VAL A 120 -10.47 6.52 5.05
N ILE A 121 -10.19 5.38 5.68
CA ILE A 121 -11.18 4.34 5.96
C ILE A 121 -10.85 3.68 7.29
N LEU A 122 -11.89 3.39 8.09
CA LEU A 122 -11.83 2.52 9.25
C LEU A 122 -13.02 1.55 9.22
N LEU A 123 -12.74 0.27 9.05
CA LEU A 123 -13.74 -0.80 8.93
C LEU A 123 -13.61 -1.78 10.09
N ASN A 124 -14.70 -2.47 10.41
CA ASN A 124 -14.68 -3.57 11.37
C ASN A 124 -14.18 -4.87 10.70
N THR A 125 -13.14 -5.50 11.28
CA THR A 125 -12.51 -6.69 10.72
C THR A 125 -13.47 -7.88 10.63
N GLU A 126 -14.30 -8.10 11.65
CA GLU A 126 -15.26 -9.21 11.68
C GLU A 126 -16.29 -9.10 10.55
N ASN A 127 -16.79 -7.90 10.28
CA ASN A 127 -17.75 -7.64 9.21
C ASN A 127 -17.22 -8.01 7.83
N ILE A 128 -15.89 -8.02 7.65
CA ILE A 128 -15.22 -8.46 6.43
C ILE A 128 -14.98 -9.98 6.50
N LEU A 129 -14.32 -10.44 7.55
CA LEU A 129 -13.77 -11.79 7.59
C LEU A 129 -14.81 -12.89 7.85
N LYS A 130 -15.99 -12.56 8.37
CA LYS A 130 -17.09 -13.53 8.57
C LYS A 130 -17.56 -14.22 7.28
N TYR A 131 -17.35 -13.59 6.12
CA TYR A 131 -17.68 -14.18 4.81
C TYR A 131 -16.66 -15.23 4.36
N TYR A 132 -15.45 -15.18 4.92
CA TYR A 132 -14.38 -16.14 4.67
C TYR A 132 -14.39 -17.25 5.70
N ASP A 133 -14.77 -16.91 6.92
CA ASP A 133 -14.84 -17.79 8.07
C ASP A 133 -15.96 -17.33 9.02
N PRO A 134 -17.16 -17.95 8.98
CA PRO A 134 -18.30 -17.56 9.81
C PRO A 134 -18.03 -17.64 11.32
N GLU A 135 -17.03 -18.41 11.75
CA GLU A 135 -16.65 -18.56 13.16
C GLU A 135 -15.51 -17.62 13.58
N PHE A 136 -15.13 -16.66 12.72
CA PHE A 136 -13.98 -15.77 12.96
C PHE A 136 -13.98 -15.14 14.37
N SER A 137 -15.13 -14.62 14.83
CA SER A 137 -15.27 -13.99 16.14
C SER A 137 -15.43 -14.96 17.31
N HIS A 138 -15.60 -16.26 17.04
CA HIS A 138 -15.87 -17.28 18.04
C HIS A 138 -14.66 -18.15 18.37
N LYS A 139 -13.48 -17.83 17.82
CA LYS A 139 -12.27 -18.60 18.04
C LYS A 139 -11.04 -17.72 18.26
N LYS A 140 -10.01 -18.33 18.82
CA LYS A 140 -8.70 -17.68 18.95
C LYS A 140 -8.05 -17.59 17.57
N ILE A 141 -7.78 -16.36 17.13
CA ILE A 141 -7.15 -16.07 15.84
C ILE A 141 -5.65 -15.85 16.05
N LEU A 142 -4.83 -16.61 15.33
CA LEU A 142 -3.37 -16.44 15.29
C LEU A 142 -2.98 -15.50 14.13
N ASN A 143 -1.82 -14.84 14.24
CA ASN A 143 -1.31 -13.93 13.19
C ASN A 143 -1.34 -14.55 11.79
N LEU A 144 -0.78 -15.76 11.65
CA LEU A 144 -0.73 -16.45 10.36
C LEU A 144 -2.13 -16.72 9.79
N TYR A 145 -3.09 -17.03 10.65
CA TYR A 145 -4.47 -17.27 10.23
C TYR A 145 -5.16 -15.98 9.80
N LEU A 146 -5.04 -14.90 10.59
CA LEU A 146 -5.53 -13.58 10.20
C LEU A 146 -4.94 -13.14 8.86
N LYS A 147 -3.64 -13.33 8.67
CA LYS A 147 -2.94 -13.03 7.41
C LYS A 147 -3.54 -13.80 6.23
N THR A 148 -3.76 -15.10 6.39
CA THR A 148 -4.39 -15.93 5.35
C THR A 148 -5.79 -15.43 4.97
N LEU A 149 -6.60 -15.03 5.96
CA LEU A 149 -7.94 -14.49 5.71
C LEU A 149 -7.90 -13.13 5.00
N ILE A 150 -6.94 -12.27 5.35
CA ILE A 150 -6.74 -10.99 4.69
C ILE A 150 -6.26 -11.18 3.24
N GLU A 151 -5.34 -12.10 2.99
CA GLU A 151 -4.94 -12.46 1.62
C GLU A 151 -6.12 -12.97 0.80
N ALA A 152 -6.95 -13.84 1.37
CA ALA A 152 -8.14 -14.35 0.70
C ALA A 152 -9.10 -13.22 0.31
N TRP A 153 -9.31 -12.25 1.23
CA TRP A 153 -10.13 -11.08 0.98
C TRP A 153 -9.55 -10.14 -0.09
N LEU A 154 -8.25 -9.84 -0.03
CA LEU A 154 -7.58 -9.00 -1.04
C LEU A 154 -7.62 -9.64 -2.43
N ARG A 155 -7.46 -10.95 -2.51
CA ARG A 155 -7.61 -11.69 -3.77
C ARG A 155 -9.06 -11.69 -4.26
N ASP A 156 -10.04 -11.75 -3.36
CA ASP A 156 -11.44 -11.66 -3.75
C ASP A 156 -11.79 -10.26 -4.28
N LEU A 157 -11.26 -9.20 -3.66
CA LEU A 157 -11.37 -7.83 -4.18
C LEU A 157 -10.73 -7.66 -5.57
N ALA A 158 -9.62 -8.35 -5.84
CA ALA A 158 -8.90 -8.24 -7.11
C ALA A 158 -9.52 -9.05 -8.26
N TYR A 159 -10.16 -10.19 -7.95
CA TYR A 159 -10.55 -11.20 -8.94
C TYR A 159 -12.00 -11.72 -8.82
N HIS A 160 -12.75 -11.32 -7.78
CA HIS A 160 -14.10 -11.81 -7.50
C HIS A 160 -14.21 -13.34 -7.50
N TRP A 161 -13.22 -14.03 -6.92
CA TRP A 161 -13.11 -15.49 -7.03
C TRP A 161 -14.10 -16.23 -6.12
N LYS A 162 -14.57 -15.59 -5.04
CA LYS A 162 -15.48 -16.17 -4.04
C LYS A 162 -16.82 -15.46 -4.01
N LEU A 163 -16.83 -14.13 -4.02
CA LEU A 163 -18.06 -13.33 -3.91
C LEU A 163 -18.20 -12.39 -5.11
N ASP A 164 -19.43 -12.26 -5.61
CA ASP A 164 -19.74 -11.28 -6.66
C ASP A 164 -19.42 -9.85 -6.20
N THR A 165 -19.71 -9.54 -4.93
CA THR A 165 -19.32 -8.27 -4.29
C THR A 165 -18.62 -8.58 -2.96
N PRO A 166 -17.27 -8.58 -2.94
CA PRO A 166 -16.51 -8.76 -1.72
C PRO A 166 -16.83 -7.67 -0.68
N PRO A 167 -16.76 -7.98 0.63
CA PRO A 167 -17.04 -7.01 1.67
C PRO A 167 -16.14 -5.77 1.56
N ALA A 168 -16.72 -4.60 1.86
CA ALA A 168 -16.09 -3.29 1.77
C ALA A 168 -15.68 -2.81 0.36
N SER A 169 -16.19 -3.44 -0.71
CA SER A 169 -15.88 -3.03 -2.09
C SER A 169 -16.25 -1.56 -2.35
N GLN A 170 -17.42 -1.10 -1.87
CA GLN A 170 -17.88 0.26 -2.12
C GLN A 170 -16.95 1.29 -1.45
N GLU A 171 -16.65 1.10 -0.16
CA GLU A 171 -15.80 2.00 0.60
C GLU A 171 -14.40 2.09 -0.01
N LEU A 172 -13.84 0.97 -0.48
CA LEU A 172 -12.54 0.92 -1.13
C LEU A 172 -12.53 1.53 -2.54
N ASP A 173 -13.65 1.48 -3.25
CA ASP A 173 -13.80 2.12 -4.56
C ASP A 173 -13.89 3.66 -4.42
N GLU A 174 -14.60 4.16 -3.42
CA GLU A 174 -14.75 5.60 -3.14
C GLU A 174 -13.39 6.30 -2.92
N ILE A 175 -12.40 5.60 -2.36
CA ILE A 175 -11.04 6.12 -2.19
C ILE A 175 -10.10 5.82 -3.35
N GLY A 176 -10.58 5.08 -4.36
CA GLY A 176 -9.84 4.68 -5.57
C GLY A 176 -8.83 3.55 -5.35
N LEU A 177 -8.97 2.76 -4.28
CA LEU A 177 -8.11 1.61 -4.00
C LEU A 177 -8.58 0.38 -4.79
N LEU A 178 -9.89 0.15 -4.92
CA LEU A 178 -10.42 -1.04 -5.60
C LEU A 178 -9.94 -1.13 -7.06
N SER A 179 -10.08 -0.05 -7.82
CA SER A 179 -9.60 0.04 -9.21
C SER A 179 -8.07 -0.13 -9.38
N LYS A 180 -7.29 0.03 -8.31
CA LYS A 180 -5.82 -0.18 -8.34
C LYS A 180 -5.42 -1.63 -8.11
N ILE A 181 -6.20 -2.37 -7.33
CA ILE A 181 -5.92 -3.77 -7.01
C ILE A 181 -6.56 -4.73 -8.03
N GLU A 182 -7.53 -4.25 -8.82
CA GLU A 182 -8.19 -5.05 -9.86
C GLU A 182 -7.18 -5.70 -10.82
N GLY A 183 -7.25 -7.03 -10.92
CA GLY A 183 -6.35 -7.83 -11.75
C GLY A 183 -4.88 -7.86 -11.30
N GLY A 184 -4.57 -7.34 -10.11
CA GLY A 184 -3.24 -7.30 -9.51
C GLY A 184 -2.95 -8.47 -8.57
N ASP A 185 -1.67 -8.66 -8.22
CA ASP A 185 -1.21 -9.79 -7.40
C ASP A 185 -1.03 -9.41 -5.92
N THR A 186 -1.11 -10.44 -5.07
CA THR A 186 -0.85 -10.35 -3.62
C THR A 186 0.32 -11.24 -3.25
N TYR A 187 1.34 -10.65 -2.63
CA TYR A 187 2.54 -11.34 -2.15
C TYR A 187 2.62 -11.21 -0.64
N SER A 188 3.07 -12.25 0.05
CA SER A 188 3.14 -12.20 1.49
C SER A 188 4.47 -12.67 2.03
N HIS A 189 4.95 -12.00 3.08
CA HIS A 189 6.23 -12.34 3.69
C HIS A 189 6.04 -13.57 4.56
N ASN A 190 6.71 -14.66 4.23
CA ASN A 190 6.66 -15.86 5.07
C ASN A 190 7.75 -15.76 6.13
N ASP A 191 7.34 -15.60 7.38
CA ASP A 191 8.20 -15.77 8.54
C ASP A 191 8.53 -17.27 8.67
N TYR A 192 9.61 -17.72 8.02
CA TYR A 192 10.19 -19.06 8.21
C TYR A 192 11.57 -18.97 8.87
#